data_AF-A0A143ZH44-F1
#
_entry.id   AF-A0A143ZH44-F1
#
_cell.length_a   1.000
_cell.length_b   1.000
_cell.length_c   1.000
_cell.angle_alpha   90.00
_cell.angle_beta   90.00
_cell.angle_gamma   90.00
#
_symmetry.space_group_name_H-M   'P 1'
#
loop_
_entity.id
_entity.type
_entity.pdbx_description
1 polymer ?
#
loop_
_entity_poly.entity_id
_entity_poly.type
_entity_poly.pdbx_seq_one_letter_code
_entity_poly.pdbx_strand_id
1 'polypeptide(L)'
;MARARMSETGMVELPRALRDAVGLFPGSEVEITESSGRLIVEPVPAVSPETMNKRKMAMEALLAKRIRYEGPPITDEMIDKAILDEAKRRWDGVQRRWGKDVDENAVD
;
A
#
# COMPACT_ATOMS: atom_id res chain seq x y z
N MET A 1 8.58 2.78 30.59
CA MET A 1 10.01 2.63 30.94
C MET A 1 10.38 1.17 30.82
N ALA A 2 11.46 0.84 30.12
CA ALA A 2 11.94 -0.54 30.01
C ALA A 2 13.43 -0.59 30.36
N ARG A 3 13.84 -1.62 31.10
CA ARG A 3 15.24 -1.86 31.46
C ARG A 3 15.75 -3.01 30.60
N ALA A 4 16.81 -2.76 29.83
CA ALA A 4 17.50 -3.77 29.05
C ALA A 4 18.90 -3.99 29.64
N ARG A 5 19.45 -5.20 29.49
CA ARG A 5 20.82 -5.53 29.87
C ARG A 5 21.68 -5.53 28.61
N MET A 6 22.88 -4.95 28.72
CA MET A 6 23.87 -5.00 27.65
C MET A 6 24.59 -6.35 27.67
N SER A 7 24.78 -6.96 26.51
CA SER A 7 25.60 -8.16 26.36
C SER A 7 27.09 -7.83 26.49
N GLU A 8 27.92 -8.85 26.66
CA GLU A 8 29.39 -8.70 26.64
C GLU A 8 29.91 -8.16 25.30
N THR A 9 29.15 -8.37 24.21
CA THR A 9 29.43 -7.87 22.87
C THR A 9 28.94 -6.43 22.64
N GLY A 10 28.37 -5.77 23.65
CA GLY A 10 27.87 -4.39 23.54
C GLY A 10 26.48 -4.27 22.90
N MET A 11 25.74 -5.37 22.74
CA MET A 11 24.38 -5.35 22.20
C MET A 11 23.36 -5.08 23.30
N VAL A 12 22.34 -4.26 23.02
CA VAL A 12 21.20 -4.02 23.90
C VAL A 12 19.93 -4.51 23.21
N GLU A 13 19.26 -5.48 23.83
CA GLU A 13 18.00 -5.97 23.30
C GLU A 13 16.87 -4.98 23.59
N LEU A 14 16.31 -4.40 22.51
CA LEU A 14 15.17 -3.49 22.62
C LEU A 14 13.86 -4.28 22.68
N PRO A 15 13.04 -4.08 23.74
CA PRO A 15 11.71 -4.67 23.83
C PRO A 15 10.85 -4.30 22.63
N ARG A 16 10.04 -5.25 22.17
CA ARG A 16 9.19 -5.08 20.99
C ARG A 16 8.34 -3.80 21.03
N ALA A 17 7.71 -3.52 22.16
CA ALA A 17 6.87 -2.33 22.31
C ALA A 17 7.63 -1.01 22.11
N LEU A 18 8.91 -0.95 22.50
CA LEU A 18 9.74 0.24 22.29
C LEU A 18 10.16 0.34 20.82
N ARG A 19 10.59 -0.78 20.23
CA ARG A 19 10.97 -0.90 18.83
C ARG A 19 9.84 -0.45 17.88
N ASP A 20 8.62 -0.94 18.13
CA ASP A 20 7.44 -0.61 17.33
C ASP A 20 7.06 0.88 17.49
N ALA A 21 7.21 1.46 18.69
CA ALA A 21 6.89 2.86 18.95
C ALA A 21 7.85 3.85 18.25
N VAL A 22 9.12 3.48 18.08
CA VAL A 22 10.12 4.30 17.37
C VAL A 22 10.31 3.90 15.90
N GLY A 23 9.53 2.93 15.41
CA GLY A 23 9.58 2.50 14.01
C GLY A 23 10.89 1.80 13.61
N LEU A 24 11.58 1.15 14.55
CA LEU A 24 12.78 0.38 14.26
C LEU A 24 12.41 -1.03 13.81
N PHE A 25 13.09 -1.56 12.81
CA PHE A 25 12.92 -2.94 12.36
C PHE A 25 14.28 -3.65 12.35
N PRO A 26 14.31 -4.99 12.38
CA PRO A 26 15.57 -5.72 12.19
C PRO A 26 16.26 -5.26 10.89
N GLY A 27 17.51 -4.80 11.00
CA GLY A 27 18.27 -4.26 9.87
C GLY A 27 18.11 -2.75 9.63
N SER A 28 17.32 -2.04 10.44
CA SER A 28 17.29 -0.57 10.41
C SER A 28 18.61 0.03 10.90
N GLU A 29 19.11 1.03 10.18
CA GLU A 29 20.23 1.86 10.64
C GLU A 29 19.77 2.84 11.71
N VAL A 30 20.63 3.04 12.70
CA VAL A 30 20.38 3.96 13.81
C VAL A 30 21.58 4.87 13.99
N GLU A 31 21.30 6.14 14.22
CA GLU A 31 22.31 7.11 14.62
C GLU A 31 22.38 7.12 16.15
N ILE A 32 23.58 6.95 16.67
CA ILE A 32 23.84 6.89 18.10
C ILE A 32 24.67 8.12 18.46
N THR A 33 24.07 9.02 19.24
CA THR A 33 24.75 10.21 19.74
C THR A 33 24.80 10.21 21.26
N GLU A 34 25.88 10.74 21.81
CA GLU A 34 25.96 11.01 23.24
C GLU A 34 25.65 12.49 23.49
N SER A 35 24.65 12.75 24.33
CA SER A 35 24.33 14.11 24.77
C SER A 35 24.03 14.13 26.26
N SER A 36 24.75 14.98 27.00
CA SER A 36 24.53 15.19 28.43
C SER A 36 24.58 13.89 29.27
N GLY A 37 25.48 12.97 28.92
CA GLY A 37 25.61 11.65 29.57
C GLY A 37 24.46 10.69 29.27
N ARG A 38 23.66 10.98 28.23
CA ARG A 38 22.59 10.11 27.73
C ARG A 38 22.94 9.61 26.35
N LEU A 39 22.71 8.32 26.13
CA LEU A 39 22.74 7.72 24.81
C LEU A 39 21.41 7.99 24.12
N ILE A 40 21.43 8.74 23.03
CA ILE A 40 20.27 8.99 22.18
C ILE A 40 20.42 8.11 20.94
N VAL A 41 19.39 7.32 20.67
CA VAL A 41 19.32 6.43 19.50
C VAL A 41 18.18 6.92 18.64
N GLU A 42 18.51 7.46 17.47
CA GLU A 42 17.53 7.95 16.51
C GLU A 42 17.51 7.02 15.29
N PRO A 43 16.32 6.63 14.79
CA PRO A 43 16.23 5.91 13.54
C PRO A 43 16.75 6.81 12.42
N VAL A 44 17.76 6.36 11.67
CA VAL A 44 18.12 7.03 10.42
C VAL A 44 16.98 6.73 9.46
N PRO A 45 16.23 7.73 8.96
CA PRO A 45 15.25 7.48 7.93
C PRO A 45 16.01 6.87 6.76
N ALA A 46 15.76 5.59 6.51
CA ALA A 46 16.39 4.89 5.41
C ALA A 46 16.13 5.71 4.16
N VAL A 47 17.16 6.38 3.66
CA VAL A 47 17.20 6.94 2.31
C VAL A 47 17.39 5.75 1.37
N SER A 48 16.55 4.73 1.53
CA SER A 48 16.45 3.63 0.61
C SER A 48 15.81 4.20 -0.66
N PRO A 49 16.50 4.15 -1.82
CA PRO A 49 15.89 4.52 -3.08
C PRO A 49 14.61 3.71 -3.37
N GLU A 50 14.44 2.56 -2.72
CA GLU A 50 13.26 1.69 -2.85
C GLU A 50 12.05 2.18 -2.02
N THR A 51 12.28 2.95 -0.95
CA THR A 51 11.17 3.47 -0.12
C THR A 51 10.69 4.86 -0.58
N MET A 52 11.57 5.66 -1.21
CA MET A 52 11.14 6.87 -1.94
C MET A 52 10.34 6.54 -3.21
N ASN A 53 10.53 5.34 -3.79
CA ASN A 53 9.87 4.93 -5.03
C ASN A 53 8.45 4.38 -4.86
N LYS A 54 7.89 4.34 -3.64
CA LYS A 54 6.42 4.28 -3.46
C LYS A 54 5.79 5.67 -3.70
N ARG A 55 6.02 6.17 -4.93
CA ARG A 55 5.24 7.15 -5.70
C ARG A 55 4.84 8.45 -4.99
N LYS A 56 5.81 9.32 -4.69
CA LYS A 56 5.57 10.77 -4.83
C LYS A 56 5.90 11.17 -6.27
N MET A 57 5.06 10.78 -7.23
CA MET A 57 5.12 11.45 -8.54
C MET A 57 4.79 12.92 -8.30
N ALA A 58 5.61 13.83 -8.85
CA ALA A 58 5.28 15.25 -8.86
C ALA A 58 3.88 15.43 -9.47
N MET A 59 3.09 16.36 -8.94
CA MET A 59 1.72 16.60 -9.40
C MET A 59 1.64 16.78 -10.93
N GLU A 60 2.65 17.43 -11.51
CA GLU A 60 2.78 17.61 -12.95
C GLU A 60 2.89 16.29 -13.72
N ALA A 61 3.66 15.32 -13.20
CA ALA A 61 3.81 14.01 -13.83
C ALA A 61 2.52 13.18 -13.74
N LEU A 62 1.69 13.39 -12.71
CA LEU A 62 0.35 12.80 -12.63
C LEU A 62 -0.61 13.44 -13.63
N LEU A 63 -0.59 14.77 -13.74
CA LEU A 63 -1.44 15.51 -14.67
C LEU A 63 -1.09 15.21 -16.13
N ALA A 64 0.18 15.02 -16.46
CA ALA A 64 0.64 14.62 -17.79
C ALA A 64 0.11 13.25 -18.23
N LYS A 65 -0.19 12.35 -17.28
CA LYS A 65 -0.73 11.01 -17.57
C LYS A 65 -2.26 10.96 -17.62
N ARG A 66 -2.94 12.08 -17.35
CA ARG A 66 -4.40 12.12 -17.39
C ARG A 66 -4.89 11.92 -18.82
N ILE A 67 -5.83 10.99 -18.99
CA ILE A 67 -6.57 10.84 -20.25
C ILE A 67 -7.34 12.14 -20.48
N ARG A 68 -7.02 12.84 -21.58
CA ARG A 68 -7.77 14.03 -22.00
C ARG A 68 -9.11 13.59 -22.57
N TYR A 69 -10.17 14.19 -22.06
CA TYR A 69 -11.52 13.98 -22.55
C TYR A 69 -11.98 15.27 -23.24
N GLU A 70 -12.19 15.20 -24.55
CA GLU A 70 -12.61 16.33 -25.39
C GLU A 70 -14.13 16.29 -25.70
N GLY A 71 -14.89 15.44 -25.00
CA GLY A 71 -16.32 15.26 -25.22
C GLY A 71 -17.21 16.21 -24.41
N PRO A 72 -18.53 16.12 -24.62
CA PRO A 72 -19.52 16.88 -23.84
C PRO A 72 -19.42 16.54 -22.34
N PRO A 73 -19.74 17.48 -21.43
CA PRO A 73 -19.66 17.23 -20.00
C PRO A 73 -20.38 15.94 -19.60
N ILE A 74 -19.67 15.05 -18.90
CA ILE A 74 -20.26 13.81 -18.40
C ILE A 74 -21.15 14.18 -17.21
N THR A 75 -22.45 13.91 -17.33
CA THR A 75 -23.42 14.09 -16.24
C THR A 75 -23.48 12.85 -15.36
N ASP A 76 -23.96 13.00 -14.13
CA ASP A 76 -24.15 11.88 -13.20
C ASP A 76 -25.10 10.82 -13.80
N GLU A 77 -26.18 11.24 -14.46
CA GLU A 77 -27.11 10.34 -15.15
C GLU A 77 -26.43 9.48 -16.24
N MET A 78 -25.45 10.04 -16.96
CA MET A 78 -24.68 9.30 -17.96
C MET A 78 -23.77 8.25 -17.31
N ILE A 79 -23.18 8.58 -16.15
CA ILE A 79 -22.34 7.66 -15.38
C ILE A 79 -23.19 6.50 -14.88
N ASP A 80 -24.31 6.79 -14.23
CA ASP A 80 -25.21 5.79 -13.67
C ASP A 80 -25.73 4.85 -14.75
N LYS A 81 -26.15 5.41 -15.89
CA LYS A 81 -26.58 4.60 -17.05
C LYS A 81 -25.47 3.68 -17.54
N ALA A 82 -24.25 4.19 -17.69
CA ALA A 82 -23.13 3.38 -18.17
C ALA A 82 -22.77 2.24 -17.21
N ILE A 83 -22.83 2.49 -15.89
CA ILE A 83 -22.61 1.47 -14.87
C ILE A 83 -23.68 0.38 -14.96
N LEU A 84 -24.96 0.77 -15.06
CA LEU A 84 -26.07 -0.17 -15.14
C LEU A 84 -26.01 -1.03 -16.41
N ASP A 85 -25.71 -0.42 -17.55
CA ASP A 85 -25.59 -1.12 -18.83
C ASP A 85 -24.44 -2.14 -18.79
N GLU A 86 -23.29 -1.79 -18.20
CA GLU A 86 -22.16 -2.71 -18.05
C GLU A 86 -22.46 -3.82 -17.04
N ALA A 87 -23.13 -3.51 -15.92
CA ALA A 87 -23.56 -4.51 -14.95
C ALA A 87 -24.50 -5.53 -15.58
N LYS A 88 -25.47 -5.07 -16.38
CA LYS A 88 -26.38 -5.93 -17.15
C LYS A 88 -25.62 -6.80 -18.15
N ARG A 89 -24.72 -6.22 -18.93
CA ARG A 89 -23.90 -6.96 -19.91
C ARG A 89 -23.09 -8.09 -19.23
N ARG A 90 -22.50 -7.80 -18.07
CA ARG A 90 -21.74 -8.80 -17.29
C ARG A 90 -22.65 -9.88 -16.72
N TRP A 91 -23.79 -9.50 -16.15
CA TRP A 91 -24.79 -10.43 -15.66
C TRP A 91 -25.27 -11.38 -16.77
N ASP A 92 -25.66 -10.85 -17.92
CA ASP A 92 -26.09 -11.64 -19.08
C ASP A 92 -24.97 -12.55 -19.60
N GLY A 93 -23.71 -12.13 -19.48
CA GLY A 93 -22.54 -12.97 -19.80
C GLY A 93 -22.36 -14.14 -18.83
N VAL A 94 -22.55 -13.92 -17.54
CA VAL A 94 -22.50 -14.97 -16.51
C VAL A 94 -23.65 -15.95 -16.70
N GLN A 95 -24.88 -15.45 -16.89
CA GLN A 95 -26.06 -16.30 -17.09
C GLN A 95 -25.92 -17.19 -18.34
N ARG A 96 -25.39 -16.68 -19.45
CA ARG A 96 -25.13 -17.49 -20.65
C ARG A 96 -24.10 -18.59 -20.41
N ARG A 97 -23.05 -18.31 -19.63
CA ARG A 97 -22.05 -19.33 -19.30
C ARG A 97 -22.67 -20.43 -18.42
N TRP A 98 -23.39 -20.03 -17.38
CA TRP A 98 -24.03 -20.97 -16.46
C TRP A 98 -25.12 -21.80 -17.15
N GLY A 99 -25.90 -21.21 -18.06
CA GLY A 99 -26.88 -21.95 -18.87
C GLY A 99 -26.24 -22.99 -19.79
N LYS A 100 -25.06 -22.68 -20.36
CA LYS A 100 -24.31 -23.62 -21.19
C LYS A 100 -23.72 -24.79 -20.38
N ASP A 101 -23.21 -24.50 -19.18
CA ASP A 101 -22.64 -25.51 -18.29
C ASP A 101 -23.70 -26.49 -17.74
N VAL A 102 -24.97 -26.07 -17.67
CA VAL A 102 -26.11 -26.93 -17.27
C VAL A 102 -26.56 -27.85 -18.41
N ASP A 103 -26.54 -27.37 -19.67
CA ASP A 103 -26.95 -28.12 -20.85
C ASP A 103 -25.93 -29.23 -21.23
N GLU A 104 -24.64 -28.99 -21.01
CA GLU A 104 -23.57 -29.99 -21.22
C GLU A 104 -23.54 -31.10 -20.14
N ASN A 105 -24.23 -30.92 -19.01
CA ASN A 105 -24.33 -31.89 -17.91
C ASN A 105 -25.71 -32.58 -17.80
N ALA A 106 -26.58 -32.43 -18.80
CA ALA A 106 -27.80 -33.22 -18.90
C ALA A 106 -27.44 -34.65 -19.34
N VAL A 107 -27.35 -35.55 -18.36
CA VAL A 107 -27.17 -37.00 -18.56
C VAL A 107 -28.53 -37.62 -18.90
N ASP A 108 -28.58 -38.40 -19.98
CA ASP A 108 -29.71 -39.29 -20.38
C ASP A 108 -30.09 -40.28 -19.26
#